data_AF-A0A925UPU2-F1
#
_entry.id   AF-A0A925UPU2-F1
#
_cell.length_a   1.000
_cell.length_b   1.000
_cell.length_c   1.000
_cell.angle_alpha   90.00
_cell.angle_beta   90.00
_cell.angle_gamma   90.00
#
_symmetry.space_group_name_H-M   'P 1'
#
loop_
_entity.id
_entity.type
_entity.pdbx_description
1 polymer ?
#
loop_
_entity_poly.entity_id
_entity_poly.type
_entity_poly.pdbx_seq_one_letter_code
_entity_poly.pdbx_strand_id
1 'polypeptide(L)'
;MDNEKKPSHSNSGITKVKGMIILLTIVTILISTLVGITVSRYEDTNKIKETLELGDVYLTSGRSEDAKKTFNEAILLNTKNKDTYVKIKNLYIKANRLDDALYFLKLALFNKAKDSEFKKSIDEIKKSFEITNIELITNENDSFIPPKKVPMKINNEEVNVDVKWAGTRIDTSKSKNITIEGTSEEYERKVLLTVRVLPKILSIKNINASIIQGQEYKLPSKIQATFINGATNDVVVSWEPASLVNNTVGTQSFLGTVAKYEKKVLLTLTVNPKAIIKTVFSGYIQKVYEDGG
;
A
#
# COMPACT_ATOMS: atom_id res chain seq x y z
N MET A 1 -11.02 -51.41 105.37
CA MET A 1 -10.56 -50.04 105.61
C MET A 1 -9.60 -49.68 104.50
N ASP A 2 -9.81 -48.51 103.90
CA ASP A 2 -8.94 -47.73 102.99
C ASP A 2 -8.50 -48.42 101.68
N ASN A 3 -8.98 -48.08 100.48
CA ASN A 3 -9.32 -46.80 99.83
C ASN A 3 -8.08 -45.96 99.43
N GLU A 4 -7.41 -46.35 98.33
CA GLU A 4 -6.57 -45.45 97.54
C GLU A 4 -7.08 -45.40 96.09
N LYS A 5 -7.90 -44.40 95.79
CA LYS A 5 -8.19 -43.97 94.42
C LYS A 5 -7.00 -43.14 93.92
N LYS A 6 -6.23 -43.70 92.97
CA LYS A 6 -5.25 -42.92 92.18
C LYS A 6 -5.94 -41.77 91.44
N PRO A 7 -5.36 -40.56 91.41
CA PRO A 7 -5.96 -39.42 90.73
C PRO A 7 -5.83 -39.58 89.21
N SER A 8 -6.94 -39.43 88.48
CA SER A 8 -6.93 -39.34 87.03
C SER A 8 -6.37 -37.96 86.62
N HIS A 9 -5.17 -37.93 86.05
CA HIS A 9 -4.63 -36.70 85.46
C HIS A 9 -5.36 -36.35 84.15
N SER A 10 -5.89 -35.14 84.11
CA SER A 10 -6.69 -34.57 83.03
C SER A 10 -5.92 -34.52 81.70
N ASN A 11 -6.36 -35.33 80.73
CA ASN A 11 -5.88 -35.39 79.34
C ASN A 11 -6.33 -34.17 78.48
N SER A 12 -7.04 -33.22 79.09
CA SER A 12 -7.59 -32.01 78.45
C SER A 12 -6.54 -30.93 78.20
N GLY A 13 -5.54 -30.81 79.09
CA GLY A 13 -4.42 -29.87 78.90
C GLY A 13 -3.52 -30.27 77.73
N ILE A 14 -3.23 -31.57 77.61
CA ILE A 14 -2.33 -32.12 76.58
C ILE A 14 -2.95 -32.01 75.17
N THR A 15 -4.27 -32.20 75.04
CA THR A 15 -4.97 -32.05 73.76
C THR A 15 -5.06 -30.59 73.30
N LYS A 16 -5.30 -29.64 74.21
CA LYS A 16 -5.22 -28.20 73.90
C LYS A 16 -3.82 -27.74 73.48
N VAL A 17 -2.77 -28.22 74.18
CA VAL A 17 -1.37 -27.89 73.84
C VAL A 17 -0.98 -28.47 72.48
N LYS A 18 -1.36 -29.72 72.18
CA LYS A 18 -1.13 -30.33 70.85
C LYS A 18 -1.83 -29.56 69.72
N GLY A 19 -3.08 -29.13 69.92
CA GLY A 19 -3.80 -28.30 68.96
C GLY A 19 -3.15 -26.93 68.74
N MET A 20 -2.63 -26.31 69.80
CA MET A 20 -1.93 -25.02 69.73
C MET A 20 -0.58 -25.12 69.00
N ILE A 21 0.17 -26.21 69.20
CA ILE A 21 1.42 -26.48 68.47
C ILE A 21 1.16 -26.67 66.98
N ILE A 22 0.12 -27.42 66.61
CA ILE A 22 -0.27 -27.61 65.20
C ILE A 22 -0.64 -26.27 64.56
N LEU A 23 -1.43 -25.43 65.23
CA LEU A 23 -1.78 -24.10 64.73
C LEU A 23 -0.55 -23.21 64.51
N LEU A 24 0.39 -23.20 65.45
CA LEU A 24 1.65 -22.45 65.34
C LEU A 24 2.49 -22.91 64.13
N THR A 25 2.60 -24.22 63.90
CA THR A 25 3.35 -24.74 62.74
C THR A 25 2.73 -24.34 61.40
N ILE A 26 1.40 -24.39 61.27
CA ILE A 26 0.69 -23.95 60.06
C ILE A 26 0.94 -22.47 59.78
N VAL A 27 0.87 -21.62 60.82
CA VAL A 27 1.13 -20.19 60.70
C VAL A 27 2.57 -19.92 60.24
N THR A 28 3.57 -20.62 60.76
CA THR A 28 4.97 -20.44 60.32
C THR A 28 5.20 -20.85 58.86
N ILE A 29 4.55 -21.92 58.39
CA ILE A 29 4.62 -22.37 56.98
C ILE A 29 3.94 -21.34 56.07
N LEU A 30 2.78 -20.83 56.46
CA LEU A 30 2.09 -19.77 55.72
C LEU A 30 2.91 -18.48 55.63
N ILE A 31 3.62 -18.10 56.71
CA ILE A 31 4.48 -16.92 56.69
C ILE A 31 5.70 -17.14 55.80
N SER A 32 6.39 -18.28 55.92
CA SER A 32 7.58 -18.59 55.08
C SER A 32 7.25 -18.67 53.58
N THR A 33 6.10 -19.26 53.22
CA THR A 33 5.62 -19.32 51.83
C THR A 33 5.21 -17.95 51.32
N LEU A 34 4.51 -17.15 52.13
CA LEU A 34 4.18 -15.78 51.78
C LEU A 34 5.43 -14.92 51.58
N VAL A 35 6.42 -15.01 52.48
CA VAL A 35 7.70 -14.31 52.36
C VAL A 35 8.42 -14.75 51.08
N GLY A 36 8.52 -16.06 50.81
CA GLY A 36 9.12 -16.59 49.58
C GLY A 36 8.42 -16.07 48.30
N ILE A 37 7.09 -16.06 48.29
CA ILE A 37 6.29 -15.49 47.19
C ILE A 37 6.55 -14.00 47.03
N THR A 38 6.62 -13.24 48.13
CA THR A 38 6.89 -11.80 48.06
C THR A 38 8.30 -11.48 47.57
N VAL A 39 9.31 -12.27 47.95
CA VAL A 39 10.70 -12.11 47.49
C VAL A 39 10.83 -12.43 46.01
N SER A 40 10.28 -13.56 45.55
CA SER A 40 10.28 -13.93 44.12
C SER A 40 9.55 -12.89 43.27
N ARG A 41 8.39 -12.41 43.73
CA ARG A 41 7.64 -11.35 43.03
C ARG A 41 8.39 -10.01 43.01
N TYR A 42 9.16 -9.70 44.06
CA TYR A 42 9.98 -8.50 44.14
C TYR A 42 11.17 -8.57 43.16
N GLU A 43 11.85 -9.71 43.09
CA GLU A 43 12.94 -9.97 42.16
C GLU A 43 12.48 -9.83 40.70
N ASP A 44 11.35 -10.45 40.34
CA ASP A 44 10.75 -10.31 39.01
C ASP A 44 10.41 -8.85 38.68
N THR A 45 9.91 -8.08 39.66
CA THR A 45 9.55 -6.67 39.46
C THR A 45 10.78 -5.81 39.15
N ASN A 46 11.88 -6.02 39.89
CA ASN A 46 13.13 -5.29 39.65
C ASN A 46 13.73 -5.68 38.29
N LYS A 47 13.77 -6.97 37.98
CA LYS A 47 14.29 -7.46 36.71
C LYS A 47 13.48 -6.95 35.52
N ILE A 48 12.15 -6.89 35.63
CA ILE A 48 11.28 -6.25 34.62
C ILE A 48 11.69 -4.80 34.43
N LYS A 49 11.89 -4.04 35.52
CA LYS A 49 12.26 -2.62 35.43
C LYS A 49 13.61 -2.44 34.71
N GLU A 50 14.64 -3.17 35.11
CA GLU A 50 15.97 -3.11 34.48
C GLU A 50 15.91 -3.48 33.00
N THR A 51 15.14 -4.53 32.66
CA THR A 51 14.97 -4.98 31.28
C THR A 51 14.23 -3.94 30.43
N LEU A 52 13.22 -3.26 30.99
CA LEU A 52 12.54 -2.16 30.30
C LEU A 52 13.46 -0.95 30.06
N GLU A 53 14.30 -0.61 31.03
CA GLU A 53 15.29 0.47 30.89
C GLU A 53 16.31 0.15 29.79
N LEU A 54 16.82 -1.09 29.75
CA LEU A 54 17.72 -1.53 28.69
C LEU A 54 17.04 -1.50 27.31
N GLY A 55 15.77 -1.94 27.22
CA GLY A 55 15.01 -1.88 25.98
C GLY A 55 14.82 -0.43 25.48
N ASP A 56 14.57 0.52 26.38
CA ASP A 56 14.48 1.94 26.04
C ASP A 56 15.83 2.50 25.53
N VAL A 57 16.94 2.11 26.16
CA VAL A 57 18.29 2.46 25.70
C VAL A 57 18.53 1.96 24.28
N TYR A 58 18.16 0.70 23.97
CA TYR A 58 18.27 0.19 22.61
C TYR A 58 17.37 0.95 21.63
N LEU A 59 16.12 1.25 22.02
CA LEU A 59 15.17 1.95 21.16
C LEU A 59 15.65 3.36 20.81
N THR A 60 16.11 4.11 21.82
CA THR A 60 16.63 5.47 21.65
C THR A 60 17.96 5.52 20.90
N SER A 61 18.73 4.41 20.92
CA SER A 61 19.94 4.24 20.12
C SER A 61 19.68 3.79 18.67
N GLY A 62 18.40 3.70 18.24
CA GLY A 62 18.02 3.21 16.91
C GLY A 62 18.16 1.70 16.71
N ARG A 63 18.51 0.95 17.76
CA ARG A 63 18.66 -0.51 17.75
C ARG A 63 17.30 -1.17 18.02
N SER A 64 16.35 -0.97 17.12
CA SER A 64 14.95 -1.31 17.38
C SER A 64 14.67 -2.81 17.49
N GLU A 65 15.41 -3.66 16.77
CA GLU A 65 15.31 -5.12 16.90
C GLU A 65 15.80 -5.61 18.28
N ASP A 66 16.90 -5.05 18.77
CA ASP A 66 17.41 -5.35 20.12
C ASP A 66 16.43 -4.87 21.20
N ALA A 67 15.85 -3.68 21.02
CA ALA A 67 14.81 -3.18 21.89
C ALA A 67 13.60 -4.12 21.94
N LYS A 68 13.11 -4.56 20.77
CA LYS A 68 11.98 -5.48 20.66
C LYS A 68 12.25 -6.81 21.33
N LYS A 69 13.44 -7.38 21.14
CA LYS A 69 13.88 -8.60 21.83
C LYS A 69 13.86 -8.41 23.35
N THR A 70 14.49 -7.34 23.83
CA THR A 70 14.60 -7.01 25.25
C THR A 70 13.23 -6.79 25.89
N PHE A 71 12.32 -6.08 25.22
CA PHE A 71 10.96 -5.90 25.71
C PHE A 71 10.16 -7.21 25.76
N ASN A 72 10.35 -8.13 24.80
CA ASN A 72 9.76 -9.46 24.90
C ASN A 72 10.29 -10.23 26.13
N GLU A 73 11.57 -10.12 26.46
CA GLU A 73 12.15 -10.70 27.69
C GLU A 73 11.46 -10.14 28.95
N ALA A 74 11.23 -8.82 29.02
CA ALA A 74 10.49 -8.20 30.12
C ALA A 74 9.04 -8.75 30.23
N ILE A 75 8.37 -8.99 29.10
CA ILE A 75 7.03 -9.61 29.07
C ILE A 75 7.05 -11.06 29.57
N LEU A 76 8.09 -11.83 29.26
CA LEU A 76 8.18 -13.24 29.68
C LEU A 76 8.27 -13.41 31.20
N LEU A 77 8.85 -12.44 31.91
CA LEU A 77 8.91 -12.45 33.38
C LEU A 77 7.51 -12.39 34.01
N ASN A 78 6.56 -11.69 33.39
CA ASN A 78 5.16 -11.72 33.81
C ASN A 78 4.22 -11.39 32.64
N THR A 79 3.80 -12.42 31.93
CA THR A 79 3.05 -12.31 30.65
C THR A 79 1.69 -11.63 30.78
N LYS A 80 1.11 -11.56 31.98
CA LYS A 80 -0.20 -10.93 32.25
C LYS A 80 -0.09 -9.55 32.88
N ASN A 81 1.12 -9.06 33.14
CA ASN A 81 1.32 -7.75 33.75
C ASN A 81 1.02 -6.63 32.76
N LYS A 82 -0.18 -6.03 32.88
CA LYS A 82 -0.62 -4.93 32.03
C LYS A 82 0.33 -3.74 32.03
N ASP A 83 0.94 -3.42 33.18
CA ASP A 83 1.76 -2.22 33.33
C ASP A 83 3.04 -2.32 32.48
N THR A 84 3.54 -3.54 32.28
CA THR A 84 4.71 -3.79 31.42
C THR A 84 4.38 -3.49 29.96
N TYR A 85 3.23 -3.97 29.47
CA TYR A 85 2.77 -3.63 28.11
C TYR A 85 2.48 -2.14 27.94
N VAL A 86 1.85 -1.50 28.93
CA VAL A 86 1.57 -0.05 28.88
C VAL A 86 2.87 0.75 28.75
N LYS A 87 3.89 0.41 29.53
CA LYS A 87 5.22 1.05 29.44
C LYS A 87 5.83 0.85 28.05
N ILE A 88 5.92 -0.39 27.57
CA ILE A 88 6.52 -0.71 26.26
C ILE A 88 5.79 0.02 25.12
N LYS A 89 4.45 -0.02 25.11
CA LYS A 89 3.62 0.71 24.13
C LYS A 89 3.95 2.20 24.11
N ASN A 90 4.01 2.83 25.28
CA ASN A 90 4.27 4.27 25.39
C ASN A 90 5.69 4.63 24.91
N LEU A 91 6.69 3.78 25.18
CA LEU A 91 8.05 3.95 24.66
C LEU A 91 8.07 3.92 23.12
N TYR A 92 7.40 2.95 22.51
CA TYR A 92 7.31 2.87 21.04
C TYR A 92 6.50 4.02 20.41
N ILE A 93 5.39 4.44 21.03
CA ILE A 93 4.65 5.63 20.58
C ILE A 93 5.54 6.87 20.62
N LYS A 94 6.30 7.07 21.70
CA LYS A 94 7.24 8.19 21.83
C LYS A 94 8.33 8.16 20.76
N ALA A 95 8.77 6.97 20.35
CA ALA A 95 9.73 6.77 19.26
C ALA A 95 9.11 6.85 17.86
N ASN A 96 7.82 7.16 17.72
CA ASN A 96 7.06 7.12 16.46
C ASN A 96 7.14 5.75 15.73
N ARG A 97 7.21 4.67 16.51
CA ARG A 97 7.29 3.27 16.05
C ARG A 97 5.96 2.58 16.29
N LEU A 98 4.92 3.07 15.61
CA LEU A 98 3.53 2.71 15.88
C LEU A 98 3.20 1.24 15.56
N ASP A 99 3.87 0.62 14.57
CA ASP A 99 3.65 -0.80 14.25
C ASP A 99 4.16 -1.71 15.38
N ASP A 100 5.28 -1.35 16.01
CA ASP A 100 5.80 -2.07 17.17
C ASP A 100 4.91 -1.88 18.40
N ALA A 101 4.42 -0.66 18.64
CA ALA A 101 3.44 -0.41 19.69
C ALA A 101 2.17 -1.27 19.50
N LEU A 102 1.69 -1.38 18.26
CA LEU A 102 0.55 -2.21 17.89
C LEU A 102 0.83 -3.71 18.10
N TYR A 103 2.04 -4.19 17.77
CA TYR A 103 2.46 -5.56 18.06
C TYR A 103 2.34 -5.89 19.55
N PHE A 104 2.89 -5.06 20.44
CA PHE A 104 2.84 -5.33 21.89
C PHE A 104 1.43 -5.22 22.46
N LEU A 105 0.57 -4.35 21.92
CA LEU A 105 -0.85 -4.30 22.28
C LEU A 105 -1.60 -5.59 21.89
N LYS A 106 -1.38 -6.09 20.67
CA LYS A 106 -1.95 -7.37 20.22
C LYS A 106 -1.45 -8.54 21.08
N LEU A 107 -0.16 -8.53 21.42
CA LEU A 107 0.46 -9.51 22.32
C LEU A 107 -0.16 -9.46 23.72
N ALA A 108 -0.45 -8.26 24.26
CA ALA A 108 -1.11 -8.10 25.54
C ALA A 108 -2.51 -8.75 25.58
N LEU A 109 -3.29 -8.56 24.50
CA LEU A 109 -4.60 -9.20 24.35
C LEU A 109 -4.48 -10.72 24.24
N PHE A 110 -3.51 -11.22 23.45
CA PHE A 110 -3.22 -12.65 23.31
C PHE A 110 -2.89 -13.29 24.66
N ASN A 111 -2.03 -12.64 25.45
CA ASN A 111 -1.64 -13.09 26.79
C ASN A 111 -2.70 -12.84 27.88
N LYS A 112 -3.86 -12.30 27.50
CA LYS A 112 -4.99 -12.01 28.40
C LYS A 112 -4.63 -11.05 29.54
N ALA A 113 -3.72 -10.11 29.29
CA ALA A 113 -3.45 -9.00 30.19
C ALA A 113 -4.71 -8.11 30.30
N LYS A 114 -5.18 -7.85 31.52
CA LYS A 114 -6.46 -7.17 31.76
C LYS A 114 -6.28 -5.66 31.76
N ASP A 115 -6.54 -5.02 30.63
CA ASP A 115 -6.68 -3.57 30.52
C ASP A 115 -7.80 -3.22 29.53
N SER A 116 -8.76 -2.39 29.95
CA SER A 116 -9.87 -1.96 29.08
C SER A 116 -9.39 -1.07 27.93
N GLU A 117 -8.27 -0.38 28.10
CA GLU A 117 -7.77 0.62 27.16
C GLU A 117 -6.95 0.04 26.01
N PHE A 118 -6.55 -1.24 26.06
CA PHE A 118 -5.75 -1.84 24.98
C PHE A 118 -6.47 -1.84 23.64
N LYS A 119 -7.75 -2.21 23.61
CA LYS A 119 -8.54 -2.18 22.36
C LYS A 119 -8.68 -0.76 21.81
N LYS A 120 -8.92 0.21 22.69
CA LYS A 120 -9.00 1.62 22.33
C LYS A 120 -7.68 2.15 21.76
N SER A 121 -6.55 1.83 22.40
CA SER A 121 -5.21 2.19 21.89
C SER A 121 -4.92 1.56 20.53
N ILE A 122 -5.33 0.31 20.31
CA ILE A 122 -5.21 -0.37 19.00
C ILE A 122 -6.00 0.40 17.93
N ASP A 123 -7.25 0.76 18.22
CA ASP A 123 -8.10 1.48 17.26
C ASP A 123 -7.59 2.89 16.97
N GLU A 124 -7.07 3.58 17.99
CA GLU A 124 -6.44 4.91 17.85
C GLU A 124 -5.20 4.85 16.96
N ILE A 125 -4.29 3.91 17.21
CA ILE A 125 -3.08 3.70 16.39
C ILE A 125 -3.46 3.32 14.95
N LYS A 126 -4.43 2.41 14.77
CA LYS A 126 -4.89 2.02 13.44
C LYS A 126 -5.47 3.20 12.66
N LYS A 127 -6.20 4.10 13.34
CA LYS A 127 -6.75 5.33 12.75
C LYS A 127 -5.69 6.37 12.43
N SER A 128 -4.56 6.37 13.15
CA SER A 128 -3.48 7.33 12.90
C SER A 128 -2.59 6.97 11.71
N PHE A 129 -2.68 5.74 11.19
CA PHE A 129 -1.90 5.35 10.01
C PHE A 129 -2.37 6.10 8.76
N GLU A 130 -1.40 6.66 8.03
CA GLU A 130 -1.65 7.26 6.74
C GLU A 130 -2.10 6.19 5.73
N ILE A 131 -3.13 6.53 4.95
CA ILE A 131 -3.60 5.67 3.88
C ILE A 131 -2.61 5.76 2.72
N THR A 132 -2.08 4.61 2.30
CA THR A 132 -1.19 4.55 1.13
C THR A 132 -2.02 4.65 -0.14
N ASN A 133 -1.75 5.67 -0.96
CA ASN A 133 -2.41 5.88 -2.25
C ASN A 133 -1.45 5.54 -3.38
N ILE A 134 -1.90 4.70 -4.31
CA ILE A 134 -1.15 4.35 -5.53
C ILE A 134 -1.98 4.65 -6.77
N GLU A 135 -1.35 5.20 -7.80
CA GLU A 135 -1.98 5.46 -9.09
C GLU A 135 -1.31 4.63 -10.18
N LEU A 136 -2.12 3.88 -10.94
CA LEU A 136 -1.65 3.08 -12.07
C LEU A 136 -2.49 3.39 -13.30
N ILE A 137 -1.90 3.21 -14.48
CA ILE A 137 -2.53 3.50 -15.77
C ILE A 137 -2.70 2.21 -16.55
N THR A 138 -3.86 2.05 -17.21
CA THR A 138 -4.12 0.99 -18.19
C THR A 138 -4.97 1.54 -19.34
N ASN A 139 -5.18 0.79 -20.42
CA ASN A 139 -6.09 1.20 -21.50
C ASN A 139 -7.41 0.44 -21.45
N GLU A 140 -8.41 0.97 -22.16
CA GLU A 140 -9.70 0.32 -22.33
C GLU A 140 -9.57 -1.11 -22.85
N ASN A 141 -10.32 -2.02 -22.23
CA ASN A 141 -10.36 -3.46 -22.53
C ASN A 141 -9.06 -4.23 -22.27
N ASP A 142 -8.00 -3.58 -21.78
CA ASP A 142 -6.80 -4.29 -21.33
C ASP A 142 -7.10 -5.01 -20.01
N SER A 143 -6.57 -6.23 -19.87
CA SER A 143 -6.63 -6.95 -18.59
C SER A 143 -5.76 -6.23 -17.57
N PHE A 144 -6.31 -6.00 -16.38
CA PHE A 144 -5.60 -5.36 -15.28
C PHE A 144 -5.68 -6.20 -14.02
N ILE A 145 -4.51 -6.48 -13.44
CA ILE A 145 -4.37 -7.20 -12.18
C ILE A 145 -3.70 -6.25 -11.18
N PRO A 146 -4.36 -5.90 -10.06
CA PRO A 146 -3.73 -5.10 -9.01
C PRO A 146 -2.40 -5.70 -8.52
N PRO A 147 -1.41 -4.87 -8.16
CA PRO A 147 -0.11 -5.36 -7.70
C PRO A 147 -0.28 -6.16 -6.39
N LYS A 148 0.38 -7.31 -6.29
CA LYS A 148 0.34 -8.13 -5.07
C LYS A 148 1.10 -7.49 -3.90
N LYS A 149 2.15 -6.73 -4.22
CA LYS A 149 3.00 -6.04 -3.23
C LYS A 149 2.97 -4.54 -3.46
N VAL A 150 2.89 -3.79 -2.38
CA VAL A 150 2.89 -2.32 -2.39
C VAL A 150 3.96 -1.82 -1.42
N PRO A 151 4.81 -0.87 -1.83
CA PRO A 151 5.75 -0.23 -0.91
C PRO A 151 5.00 0.63 0.11
N MET A 152 5.30 0.44 1.39
CA MET A 152 4.65 1.12 2.50
C MET A 152 5.69 1.50 3.56
N LYS A 153 5.49 2.65 4.22
CA LYS A 153 6.31 3.06 5.36
C LYS A 153 5.83 2.38 6.64
N ILE A 154 6.59 1.40 7.10
CA ILE A 154 6.39 0.68 8.37
C ILE A 154 7.50 1.14 9.30
N ASN A 155 7.16 1.72 10.46
CA ASN A 155 8.17 2.21 11.42
C ASN A 155 9.28 3.12 10.80
N ASN A 156 8.91 3.96 9.83
CA ASN A 156 9.80 4.82 9.02
C ASN A 156 10.71 4.11 8.00
N GLU A 157 10.58 2.80 7.84
CA GLU A 157 11.29 2.01 6.84
C GLU A 157 10.35 1.66 5.68
N GLU A 158 10.85 1.71 4.45
CA GLU A 158 10.08 1.33 3.27
C GLU A 158 10.11 -0.18 3.09
N VAL A 159 8.93 -0.82 3.17
CA VAL A 159 8.77 -2.27 3.10
C VAL A 159 7.75 -2.60 2.02
N ASN A 160 8.07 -3.58 1.17
CA ASN A 160 7.11 -4.11 0.19
C ASN A 160 6.22 -5.15 0.87
N VAL A 161 4.96 -4.78 1.12
CA VAL A 161 4.01 -5.63 1.86
C VAL A 161 2.99 -6.25 0.92
N ASP A 162 2.59 -7.49 1.21
CA ASP A 162 1.51 -8.16 0.48
C ASP A 162 0.16 -7.50 0.79
N VAL A 163 -0.62 -7.27 -0.26
CA VAL A 163 -1.92 -6.58 -0.19
C VAL A 163 -3.04 -7.46 -0.74
N LYS A 164 -4.09 -7.60 0.07
CA LYS A 164 -5.37 -8.18 -0.35
C LYS A 164 -6.31 -7.09 -0.82
N TRP A 165 -6.69 -7.15 -2.08
CA TRP A 165 -7.60 -6.19 -2.71
C TRP A 165 -9.07 -6.59 -2.52
N ALA A 166 -9.92 -5.60 -2.28
CA ALA A 166 -11.36 -5.76 -2.26
C ALA A 166 -11.86 -5.94 -3.71
N GLY A 167 -12.22 -7.16 -4.05
CA GLY A 167 -12.68 -7.53 -5.39
C GLY A 167 -11.59 -8.17 -6.25
N THR A 168 -12.00 -9.00 -7.21
CA THR A 168 -11.10 -9.85 -7.99
C THR A 168 -10.84 -9.34 -9.40
N ARG A 169 -11.65 -8.41 -9.91
CA ARG A 169 -11.59 -7.93 -11.30
C ARG A 169 -11.88 -6.44 -11.39
N ILE A 170 -11.05 -5.72 -12.13
CA ILE A 170 -11.24 -4.31 -12.45
C ILE A 170 -11.86 -4.22 -13.85
N ASP A 171 -13.04 -3.60 -13.93
CA ASP A 171 -13.72 -3.37 -15.20
C ASP A 171 -13.08 -2.20 -15.95
N THR A 172 -12.23 -2.53 -16.91
CA THR A 172 -11.54 -1.59 -17.80
C THR A 172 -12.31 -1.31 -19.09
N SER A 173 -13.58 -1.69 -19.22
CA SER A 173 -14.35 -1.52 -20.48
C SER A 173 -14.62 -0.07 -20.86
N LYS A 174 -14.51 0.86 -19.92
CA LYS A 174 -14.74 2.28 -20.11
C LYS A 174 -13.59 3.09 -19.55
N SER A 175 -13.17 4.13 -20.26
CA SER A 175 -12.19 5.10 -19.79
C SER A 175 -12.75 5.89 -18.60
N LYS A 176 -12.24 5.62 -17.41
CA LYS A 176 -12.60 6.27 -16.14
C LYS A 176 -11.48 6.04 -15.12
N ASN A 177 -11.53 6.79 -14.02
CA ASN A 177 -10.75 6.47 -12.85
C ASN A 177 -11.55 5.49 -11.98
N ILE A 178 -10.90 4.39 -11.58
CA ILE A 178 -11.50 3.35 -10.73
C ILE A 178 -10.67 3.29 -9.46
N THR A 179 -11.29 3.52 -8.32
CA THR A 179 -10.62 3.39 -7.02
C THR A 179 -11.07 2.10 -6.35
N ILE A 180 -10.12 1.29 -5.92
CA ILE A 180 -10.34 0.09 -5.12
C ILE A 180 -9.58 0.18 -3.81
N GLU A 181 -10.14 -0.44 -2.77
CA GLU A 181 -9.49 -0.56 -1.48
C GLU A 181 -8.73 -1.89 -1.39
N GLY A 182 -7.59 -1.87 -0.72
CA GLY A 182 -6.82 -3.03 -0.32
C GLY A 182 -6.44 -2.93 1.15
N THR A 183 -6.04 -4.06 1.72
CA THR A 183 -5.50 -4.13 3.08
C THR A 183 -4.21 -4.92 3.08
N SER A 184 -3.16 -4.38 3.70
CA SER A 184 -1.91 -5.11 3.88
C SER A 184 -2.10 -6.27 4.86
N GLU A 185 -1.60 -7.45 4.50
CA GLU A 185 -1.91 -8.67 5.25
C GLU A 185 -1.30 -8.68 6.65
N GLU A 186 -0.05 -8.25 6.77
CA GLU A 186 0.70 -8.28 8.04
C GLU A 186 0.36 -7.09 8.96
N TYR A 187 0.21 -5.90 8.38
CA TYR A 187 0.08 -4.65 9.14
C TYR A 187 -1.38 -4.19 9.29
N GLU A 188 -2.33 -4.83 8.59
CA GLU A 188 -3.75 -4.48 8.58
C GLU A 188 -4.00 -3.01 8.19
N ARG A 189 -3.14 -2.45 7.34
CA ARG A 189 -3.22 -1.04 6.91
C ARG A 189 -4.00 -0.93 5.60
N LYS A 190 -4.79 0.13 5.48
CA LYS A 190 -5.56 0.42 4.26
C LYS A 190 -4.66 0.95 3.14
N VAL A 191 -4.92 0.47 1.93
CA VAL A 191 -4.30 0.92 0.69
C VAL A 191 -5.41 1.31 -0.28
N LEU A 192 -5.26 2.42 -0.99
CA LEU A 192 -6.16 2.82 -2.07
C LEU A 192 -5.40 2.78 -3.39
N LEU A 193 -5.93 2.03 -4.35
CA LEU A 193 -5.42 1.99 -5.72
C LEU A 193 -6.40 2.69 -6.64
N THR A 194 -5.94 3.76 -7.29
CA THR A 194 -6.65 4.40 -8.38
C THR A 194 -6.08 3.94 -9.71
N VAL A 195 -6.89 3.21 -10.48
CA VAL A 195 -6.59 2.78 -11.84
C VAL A 195 -7.19 3.80 -12.80
N ARG A 196 -6.34 4.51 -13.53
CA ARG A 196 -6.74 5.41 -14.60
C ARG A 196 -6.81 4.65 -15.92
N VAL A 197 -8.03 4.34 -16.35
CA VAL A 197 -8.29 3.68 -17.63
C VAL A 197 -8.34 4.73 -18.74
N LEU A 198 -7.41 4.63 -19.68
CA LEU A 198 -7.30 5.54 -20.82
C LEU A 198 -8.04 4.99 -22.04
N PRO A 199 -8.61 5.87 -22.89
CA PRO A 199 -9.28 5.44 -24.11
C PRO A 199 -8.27 4.81 -25.08
N LYS A 200 -8.66 3.71 -25.74
CA LYS A 200 -7.80 2.97 -26.68
C LYS A 200 -8.19 3.30 -28.13
N ILE A 201 -7.22 3.74 -28.92
CA ILE A 201 -7.43 4.01 -30.35
C ILE A 201 -7.59 2.68 -31.09
N LEU A 202 -8.72 2.51 -31.78
CA LEU A 202 -9.00 1.34 -32.60
C LEU A 202 -8.39 1.50 -34.00
N SER A 203 -8.64 2.64 -34.63
CA SER A 203 -8.16 2.90 -35.99
C SER A 203 -8.07 4.39 -36.28
N ILE A 204 -7.23 4.72 -37.24
CA ILE A 204 -7.14 6.05 -37.83
C ILE A 204 -7.13 5.85 -39.34
N LYS A 205 -7.98 6.59 -40.06
CA LYS A 205 -8.07 6.49 -41.52
C LYS A 205 -6.87 7.16 -42.17
N ASN A 206 -6.38 6.56 -43.27
CA ASN A 206 -5.41 7.21 -44.14
C ASN A 206 -6.04 8.44 -44.81
N ILE A 207 -5.20 9.40 -45.16
CA ILE A 207 -5.60 10.69 -45.72
C ILE A 207 -5.19 10.74 -47.18
N ASN A 208 -6.11 11.16 -48.05
CA ASN A 208 -5.78 11.49 -49.43
C ASN A 208 -6.09 12.98 -49.64
N ALA A 209 -5.11 13.71 -50.16
CA ALA A 209 -5.23 15.13 -50.48
C ALA A 209 -4.77 15.39 -51.91
N SER A 210 -5.30 16.45 -52.52
CA SER A 210 -5.01 16.80 -53.90
C SER A 210 -4.89 18.31 -54.05
N ILE A 211 -3.83 18.77 -54.69
CA ILE A 211 -3.58 20.19 -54.97
C ILE A 211 -3.19 20.39 -56.45
N ILE A 212 -3.24 21.63 -56.91
CA ILE A 212 -2.68 22.04 -58.21
C ILE A 212 -1.24 22.52 -58.01
N GLN A 213 -0.37 22.24 -58.97
CA GLN A 213 1.00 22.75 -59.00
C GLN A 213 1.04 24.26 -58.75
N GLY A 214 1.91 24.67 -57.83
CA GLY A 214 2.03 26.04 -57.33
C GLY A 214 1.16 26.36 -56.11
N GLN A 215 0.16 25.54 -55.76
CA GLN A 215 -0.64 25.75 -54.54
C GLN A 215 0.12 25.31 -53.28
N GLU A 216 -0.06 26.07 -52.20
CA GLU A 216 0.48 25.72 -50.88
C GLU A 216 -0.36 24.61 -50.22
N TYR A 217 0.30 23.68 -49.53
CA TYR A 217 -0.34 22.67 -48.71
C TYR A 217 0.34 22.55 -47.35
N LYS A 218 -0.48 22.51 -46.29
CA LYS A 218 -0.01 22.34 -44.92
C LYS A 218 -0.43 20.97 -44.41
N LEU A 219 0.53 20.19 -43.94
CA LEU A 219 0.25 18.91 -43.31
C LEU A 219 -0.61 19.13 -42.05
N PRO A 220 -1.67 18.34 -41.84
CA PRO A 220 -2.57 18.52 -40.70
C PRO A 220 -1.84 18.18 -39.40
N SER A 221 -1.95 19.04 -38.37
CA SER A 221 -1.37 18.78 -37.05
C SER A 221 -2.25 17.88 -36.17
N LYS A 222 -3.53 17.70 -36.54
CA LYS A 222 -4.49 16.80 -35.89
C LYS A 222 -5.31 16.05 -36.92
N ILE A 223 -5.69 14.83 -36.59
CA ILE A 223 -6.49 13.94 -37.44
C ILE A 223 -7.53 13.20 -36.59
N GLN A 224 -8.64 12.81 -37.21
CA GLN A 224 -9.70 12.09 -36.50
C GLN A 224 -9.33 10.62 -36.28
N ALA A 225 -9.32 10.19 -35.03
CA ALA A 225 -9.18 8.78 -34.64
C ALA A 225 -10.52 8.19 -34.23
N THR A 226 -10.74 6.91 -34.53
CA THR A 226 -11.84 6.10 -34.01
C THR A 226 -11.34 5.28 -32.84
N PHE A 227 -12.02 5.40 -31.69
CA PHE A 227 -11.71 4.69 -30.46
C PHE A 227 -12.48 3.37 -30.38
N ILE A 228 -12.04 2.47 -29.50
CA ILE A 228 -12.67 1.14 -29.34
C ILE A 228 -14.14 1.21 -28.91
N ASN A 229 -14.54 2.28 -28.22
CA ASN A 229 -15.92 2.56 -27.84
C ASN A 229 -16.78 3.16 -28.98
N GLY A 230 -16.23 3.30 -30.19
CA GLY A 230 -16.90 3.86 -31.37
C GLY A 230 -16.89 5.39 -31.44
N ALA A 231 -16.46 6.09 -30.39
CA ALA A 231 -16.32 7.54 -30.42
C ALA A 231 -15.21 7.96 -31.39
N THR A 232 -15.31 9.19 -31.90
CA THR A 232 -14.26 9.80 -32.72
C THR A 232 -13.76 11.07 -32.07
N ASN A 233 -12.45 11.29 -32.02
CA ASN A 233 -11.84 12.52 -31.52
C ASN A 233 -10.58 12.87 -32.31
N ASP A 234 -10.22 14.14 -32.30
CA ASP A 234 -8.97 14.63 -32.88
C ASP A 234 -7.77 14.20 -32.04
N VAL A 235 -6.78 13.61 -32.68
CA VAL A 235 -5.48 13.24 -32.10
C VAL A 235 -4.36 13.96 -32.82
N VAL A 236 -3.32 14.33 -32.07
CA VAL A 236 -2.13 14.97 -32.63
C VAL A 236 -1.34 13.95 -33.44
N VAL A 237 -0.89 14.37 -34.63
CA VAL A 237 -0.07 13.56 -35.52
C VAL A 237 1.23 14.30 -35.86
N SER A 238 2.32 13.55 -35.95
CA SER A 238 3.61 14.04 -36.45
C SER A 238 3.96 13.29 -37.73
N TRP A 239 4.32 14.01 -38.78
CA TRP A 239 4.56 13.47 -40.11
C TRP A 239 6.04 13.33 -40.41
N GLU A 240 6.38 12.27 -41.15
CA GLU A 240 7.70 12.04 -41.72
C GLU A 240 7.56 11.78 -43.23
N PRO A 241 8.18 12.61 -44.10
CA PRO A 241 8.92 13.84 -43.77
C PRO A 241 8.00 14.94 -43.17
N ALA A 242 8.58 15.88 -42.42
CA ALA A 242 7.82 16.91 -41.71
C ALA A 242 7.33 18.06 -42.62
N SER A 243 7.82 18.14 -43.85
CA SER A 243 7.50 19.19 -44.82
C SER A 243 7.57 18.67 -46.25
N LEU A 244 6.92 19.41 -47.15
CA LEU A 244 7.03 19.23 -48.59
C LEU A 244 8.40 19.73 -49.07
N VAL A 245 9.12 18.92 -49.85
CA VAL A 245 10.46 19.29 -50.35
C VAL A 245 10.38 19.98 -51.72
N ASN A 246 9.26 19.86 -52.44
CA ASN A 246 9.02 20.49 -53.75
C ASN A 246 7.56 20.29 -54.19
N ASN A 247 7.01 21.23 -54.97
CA ASN A 247 5.65 21.13 -55.54
C ASN A 247 5.66 20.49 -56.93
N THR A 248 6.46 19.44 -57.10
CA THR A 248 6.55 18.69 -58.35
C THR A 248 5.28 17.88 -58.56
N VAL A 249 4.80 17.86 -59.81
CA VAL A 249 3.67 17.02 -60.22
C VAL A 249 3.94 15.56 -59.88
N GLY A 250 2.92 14.86 -59.40
CA GLY A 250 3.02 13.47 -58.98
C GLY A 250 2.46 13.22 -57.59
N THR A 251 2.75 12.04 -57.03
CA THR A 251 2.25 11.61 -55.73
C THR A 251 3.37 11.58 -54.69
N GLN A 252 3.11 12.19 -53.54
CA GLN A 252 4.00 12.19 -52.38
C GLN A 252 3.32 11.47 -51.20
N SER A 253 4.11 10.80 -50.38
CA SER A 253 3.62 10.02 -49.24
C SER A 253 4.29 10.45 -47.94
N PHE A 254 3.49 10.56 -46.89
CA PHE A 254 3.91 10.97 -45.55
C PHE A 254 3.44 9.93 -44.55
N LEU A 255 4.34 9.50 -43.66
CA LEU A 255 4.02 8.57 -42.58
C LEU A 255 3.78 9.35 -41.29
N GLY A 256 2.53 9.31 -40.83
CA GLY A 256 2.07 9.90 -39.59
C GLY A 256 2.28 8.97 -38.40
N THR A 257 2.79 9.53 -37.30
CA THR A 257 2.91 8.88 -35.99
C THR A 257 1.95 9.55 -35.02
N VAL A 258 1.18 8.74 -34.27
CA VAL A 258 0.22 9.22 -33.26
C VAL A 258 0.56 8.57 -31.92
N ALA A 259 0.60 9.36 -30.85
CA ALA A 259 0.92 8.85 -29.52
C ALA A 259 -0.09 7.77 -29.09
N LYS A 260 0.42 6.66 -28.54
CA LYS A 260 -0.38 5.50 -28.09
C LYS A 260 -1.16 4.79 -29.21
N TYR A 261 -0.74 4.98 -30.46
CA TYR A 261 -1.23 4.22 -31.60
C TYR A 261 -0.03 3.60 -32.32
N GLU A 262 0.08 2.28 -32.29
CA GLU A 262 1.26 1.56 -32.76
C GLU A 262 1.41 1.59 -34.30
N LYS A 263 0.29 1.75 -35.02
CA LYS A 263 0.29 1.76 -36.49
C LYS A 263 0.63 3.15 -37.02
N LYS A 264 1.28 3.19 -38.19
CA LYS A 264 1.49 4.44 -38.93
C LYS A 264 0.21 4.82 -39.69
N VAL A 265 0.01 6.11 -39.86
CA VAL A 265 -1.08 6.68 -40.70
C VAL A 265 -0.45 7.15 -42.00
N LEU A 266 -1.00 6.77 -43.15
CA LEU A 266 -0.49 7.23 -44.44
C LEU A 266 -1.27 8.47 -44.89
N LEU A 267 -0.55 9.53 -45.27
CA LEU A 267 -1.09 10.63 -46.05
C LEU A 267 -0.49 10.59 -47.44
N THR A 268 -1.35 10.55 -48.45
CA THR A 268 -0.99 10.60 -49.86
C THR A 268 -1.43 11.95 -50.42
N LEU A 269 -0.47 12.74 -50.89
CA LEU A 269 -0.71 14.03 -51.54
C LEU A 269 -0.47 13.89 -53.04
N THR A 270 -1.49 14.19 -53.85
CA THR A 270 -1.38 14.24 -55.31
C THR A 270 -1.27 15.70 -55.77
N VAL A 271 -0.18 16.02 -56.47
CA VAL A 271 0.04 17.33 -57.11
C VAL A 271 -0.30 17.21 -58.59
N ASN A 272 -1.35 17.88 -59.02
CA ASN A 272 -1.81 17.87 -60.42
C ASN A 272 -1.15 19.01 -61.21
N PRO A 273 -0.87 18.82 -62.50
CA PRO A 273 -0.28 19.86 -63.34
C PRO A 273 -1.22 21.07 -63.45
N LYS A 274 -0.63 22.26 -63.54
CA LYS A 274 -1.38 23.49 -63.81
C LYS A 274 -1.76 23.54 -65.29
N ALA A 275 -3.03 23.77 -65.60
CA ALA A 275 -3.47 23.93 -66.99
C ALA A 275 -3.05 25.32 -67.53
N ILE A 276 -2.45 25.36 -68.71
CA ILE A 276 -2.22 26.58 -69.48
C ILE A 276 -3.17 26.60 -70.67
N ILE A 277 -4.00 27.63 -70.75
CA ILE A 277 -4.78 27.87 -71.96
C ILE A 277 -3.87 28.58 -72.97
N LYS A 278 -3.50 27.90 -74.06
CA LYS A 278 -2.88 28.55 -75.22
C LYS A 278 -3.98 28.92 -76.20
N THR A 279 -4.18 30.22 -76.41
CA THR A 279 -5.04 30.73 -77.49
C THR A 279 -4.28 30.59 -78.80
N VAL A 280 -4.74 29.71 -79.69
CA VAL A 280 -4.21 29.62 -81.05
C VAL A 280 -4.99 30.62 -81.91
N PHE A 281 -4.29 31.46 -82.65
CA PHE A 281 -4.88 32.41 -83.61
C PHE A 281 -5.57 31.67 -84.77
N SER A 282 -6.74 31.08 -84.53
CA SER A 282 -7.72 30.71 -85.56
C SER A 282 -9.14 30.36 -85.02
N GLY A 283 -9.46 30.68 -83.76
CA GLY A 283 -10.79 30.44 -83.18
C GLY A 283 -11.00 29.07 -82.49
N TYR A 284 -9.95 28.26 -82.33
CA TYR A 284 -9.99 27.03 -81.53
C TYR A 284 -9.26 27.23 -80.18
N ILE A 285 -9.92 26.86 -79.07
CA ILE A 285 -9.30 26.82 -77.74
C ILE A 285 -8.74 25.40 -77.52
N GLN A 286 -7.42 25.27 -77.40
CA GLN A 286 -6.79 24.03 -76.97
C GLN A 286 -6.39 24.15 -75.49
N LYS A 287 -6.95 23.30 -74.62
CA LYS A 287 -6.44 23.13 -73.25
C LYS A 287 -5.10 22.42 -73.35
N VAL A 288 -4.03 23.05 -72.87
CA VAL A 288 -2.70 22.45 -72.78
C VAL A 288 -2.33 22.39 -71.30
N TYR A 289 -1.58 21.39 -70.86
CA TYR A 289 -1.06 21.34 -69.49
C TYR A 289 0.37 21.87 -69.51
N GLU A 290 0.80 22.56 -68.46
CA GLU A 290 2.19 23.00 -68.32
C GLU A 290 3.05 21.73 -68.22
N ASP A 291 3.82 21.43 -69.28
CA ASP A 291 4.70 20.28 -69.34
C ASP A 291 5.67 20.30 -68.15
N GLY A 292 5.54 19.31 -67.26
CA GLY A 292 6.68 18.80 -66.54
C GLY A 292 7.39 17.83 -67.48
N GLY A 293 8.64 18.16 -67.85
CA GLY A 293 9.51 17.25 -68.61
C GLY A 293 9.80 15.94 -67.89
#